data_AF-A0A6I2MML0-F1
#
_entry.id   AF-A0A6I2MML0-F1
#
_cell.length_a   1.000
_cell.length_b   1.000
_cell.length_c   1.000
_cell.angle_alpha   90.00
_cell.angle_beta   90.00
_cell.angle_gamma   90.00
#
_symmetry.space_group_name_H-M   'P 1'
#
loop_
_entity.id
_entity.type
_entity.pdbx_description
1 polymer ?
#
loop_
_entity_poly.entity_id
_entity_poly.type
_entity_poly.pdbx_seq_one_letter_code
_entity_poly.pdbx_strand_id
1 'polypeptide(L)'
;MKSKYILMVMACVFFVVACNGKKSQKRQNDQEPPSADEIIKHMDENGDGVLSKDEVQGPLKEMFAEIDSNKDGSLSLEEIEKAPKPEGGRPQR
;
A
#
# COMPACT_ATOMS: atom_id res chain seq x y z
N MET A 1 -28.80 34.72 -38.98
CA MET A 1 -27.71 35.08 -38.03
C MET A 1 -27.81 34.41 -36.64
N LYS A 2 -28.82 33.58 -36.33
CA LYS A 2 -29.03 32.97 -34.99
C LYS A 2 -28.36 31.59 -34.80
N SER A 3 -28.07 30.88 -35.90
CA SER A 3 -27.45 29.54 -35.90
C SER A 3 -25.94 29.56 -35.55
N LYS A 4 -25.22 30.67 -35.79
CA LYS A 4 -23.80 30.82 -35.37
C LYS A 4 -23.64 30.99 -33.86
N TYR A 5 -24.65 31.53 -33.16
CA TYR A 5 -24.62 31.68 -31.71
C TYR A 5 -24.96 30.38 -30.97
N ILE A 6 -25.79 29.51 -31.55
CA ILE A 6 -26.10 28.18 -30.98
C ILE A 6 -24.85 27.28 -30.95
N LEU A 7 -23.98 27.36 -31.97
CA LEU A 7 -22.70 26.63 -31.99
C LEU A 7 -21.67 27.19 -30.99
N MET A 8 -21.69 28.51 -30.76
CA MET A 8 -20.81 29.19 -29.79
C MET A 8 -21.22 28.95 -28.33
N VAL A 9 -22.52 28.87 -28.03
CA VAL A 9 -23.01 28.63 -26.65
C VAL A 9 -22.79 27.18 -26.23
N MET A 10 -22.83 26.21 -27.15
CA MET A 10 -22.51 24.81 -26.86
C MET A 10 -21.01 24.57 -26.60
N ALA A 11 -20.11 25.41 -27.13
CA ALA A 11 -18.68 25.34 -26.85
C ALA A 11 -18.34 25.86 -25.44
N CYS A 12 -19.11 26.82 -24.90
CA CYS A 12 -18.86 27.42 -23.59
C CYS A 12 -19.37 26.57 -22.41
N VAL A 13 -20.41 25.74 -22.61
CA VAL A 13 -20.93 24.87 -21.53
C VAL A 13 -20.05 23.62 -21.31
N PHE A 14 -19.32 23.17 -22.34
CA PHE A 14 -18.37 22.05 -22.22
C PHE A 14 -17.04 22.44 -21.55
N PHE A 15 -16.68 23.72 -21.52
CA PHE A 15 -15.38 24.17 -21.02
C PHE A 15 -15.34 24.41 -19.50
N VAL A 16 -16.50 24.47 -18.82
CA VAL A 16 -16.58 24.83 -17.39
C VAL A 16 -16.57 23.60 -16.45
N VAL A 17 -16.73 22.38 -16.96
CA VAL A 17 -16.91 21.18 -16.10
C VAL A 17 -15.63 20.34 -15.86
N ALA A 18 -14.49 20.63 -16.52
CA ALA A 18 -13.36 19.68 -16.54
C ALA A 18 -12.08 20.09 -15.79
N CYS A 19 -12.09 21.08 -14.91
CA CYS A 19 -10.94 21.40 -14.04
C CYS A 19 -11.36 21.73 -12.59
N ASN A 20 -12.15 20.86 -11.97
CA ASN A 20 -12.24 20.83 -10.51
C ASN A 20 -12.21 19.37 -10.05
N GLY A 21 -11.00 18.87 -9.79
CA GLY A 21 -10.85 17.63 -9.04
C GLY A 21 -9.81 16.68 -9.61
N LYS A 22 -8.53 16.93 -9.29
CA LYS A 22 -7.64 15.91 -8.71
C LYS A 22 -6.77 16.60 -7.66
N LYS A 23 -7.26 16.60 -6.42
CA LYS A 23 -6.46 16.80 -5.22
C LYS A 23 -5.29 15.80 -5.25
N SER A 24 -4.12 16.27 -4.83
CA SER A 24 -2.98 15.48 -4.35
C SER A 24 -2.68 14.18 -5.09
N GLN A 25 -1.92 14.26 -6.18
CA GLN A 25 -0.98 13.17 -6.46
C GLN A 25 0.29 13.48 -5.66
N LYS A 26 0.21 13.17 -4.35
CA LYS A 26 1.38 13.09 -3.46
C LYS A 26 2.39 12.21 -4.19
N ARG A 27 3.52 12.79 -4.58
CA ARG A 27 4.68 12.05 -5.08
C ARG A 27 5.21 11.21 -3.91
N GLN A 28 4.60 10.07 -3.61
CA GLN A 28 5.12 9.12 -2.64
C GLN A 28 6.12 8.23 -3.36
N ASN A 29 7.32 8.76 -3.53
CA ASN A 29 8.52 7.93 -3.53
C ASN A 29 9.20 8.14 -2.17
N ASP A 30 8.45 7.89 -1.11
CA ASP A 30 8.97 7.66 0.23
C ASP A 30 8.71 6.18 0.45
N GLN A 31 9.75 5.35 0.40
CA GLN A 31 9.66 3.91 0.65
C GLN A 31 9.22 3.70 2.11
N GLU A 32 7.91 3.72 2.33
CA GLU A 32 7.30 3.13 3.52
C GLU A 32 7.55 1.61 3.43
N PRO A 33 7.98 0.95 4.52
CA PRO A 33 8.12 -0.50 4.52
C PRO A 33 6.77 -1.13 4.11
N PRO A 34 6.81 -2.27 3.39
CA PRO A 34 5.60 -2.94 2.93
C PRO A 34 4.66 -3.18 4.12
N SER A 35 3.36 -3.01 3.90
CA SER A 35 2.37 -3.29 4.95
C SER A 35 2.33 -4.78 5.26
N ALA A 36 1.78 -5.15 6.42
CA ALA A 36 1.59 -6.56 6.76
C ALA A 36 0.77 -7.30 5.70
N ASP A 37 -0.27 -6.67 5.15
CA ASP A 37 -1.06 -7.22 4.04
C ASP A 37 -0.20 -7.52 2.81
N GLU A 38 0.69 -6.60 2.44
CA GLU A 38 1.57 -6.78 1.30
C GLU A 38 2.56 -7.92 1.55
N ILE A 39 3.11 -8.01 2.76
CA ILE A 39 4.02 -9.10 3.15
C ILE A 39 3.30 -10.44 3.03
N ILE A 40 2.13 -10.59 3.67
CA ILE A 40 1.32 -11.82 3.60
C ILE A 40 1.02 -12.15 2.15
N LYS A 41 0.51 -11.21 1.37
CA LYS A 41 0.15 -11.44 -0.04
C LYS A 41 1.31 -11.95 -0.91
N HIS A 42 2.56 -11.61 -0.57
CA HIS A 42 3.73 -12.06 -1.34
C HIS A 42 4.33 -13.37 -0.83
N MET A 43 4.04 -13.77 0.41
CA MET A 43 4.71 -14.89 1.08
C MET A 43 3.77 -16.05 1.44
N ASP A 44 2.46 -15.78 1.56
CA ASP A 44 1.41 -16.76 1.83
C ASP A 44 1.16 -17.59 0.57
N GLU A 45 1.91 -18.68 0.43
CA GLU A 45 1.81 -19.59 -0.71
C GLU A 45 0.57 -20.47 -0.62
N ASN A 46 0.12 -20.78 0.60
CA ASN A 46 -1.00 -21.68 0.83
C ASN A 46 -2.38 -20.96 0.80
N GLY A 47 -2.40 -19.64 0.99
CA GLY A 47 -3.58 -18.78 0.92
C GLY A 47 -4.46 -18.78 2.16
N ASP A 48 -3.93 -19.09 3.35
CA ASP A 48 -4.67 -19.13 4.62
C ASP A 48 -4.74 -17.76 5.33
N GLY A 49 -4.03 -16.76 4.83
CA GLY A 49 -4.01 -15.40 5.37
C GLY A 49 -3.06 -15.21 6.55
N VAL A 50 -2.23 -16.21 6.86
CA VAL A 50 -1.15 -16.12 7.85
C VAL A 50 0.17 -16.58 7.21
N LEU A 51 1.29 -16.36 7.89
CA LEU A 51 2.59 -16.88 7.42
C LEU A 51 3.13 -17.92 8.37
N SER A 52 3.19 -19.16 7.92
CA SER A 52 3.84 -20.23 8.67
C SER A 52 5.36 -20.07 8.69
N LYS A 53 6.03 -20.79 9.59
CA LYS A 53 7.50 -20.80 9.71
C LYS A 53 8.23 -21.21 8.42
N ASP A 54 7.57 -21.98 7.56
CA ASP A 54 8.11 -22.46 6.30
C ASP A 54 7.95 -21.41 5.17
N GLU A 55 6.91 -20.58 5.24
CA GLU A 55 6.63 -19.48 4.29
C GLU A 55 7.45 -18.22 4.62
N VAL A 56 7.77 -17.98 5.90
CA VAL A 56 8.61 -16.84 6.31
C VAL A 56 10.06 -16.99 5.88
N GLN A 57 10.65 -15.87 5.42
CA GLN A 57 12.03 -15.78 4.97
C GLN A 57 12.68 -14.46 5.41
N GLY A 58 14.01 -14.40 5.38
CA GLY A 58 14.77 -13.19 5.72
C GLY A 58 14.60 -12.77 7.19
N PRO A 59 14.58 -11.45 7.48
CA PRO A 59 14.50 -10.92 8.85
C PRO A 59 13.25 -11.37 9.62
N LEU A 60 12.12 -11.60 8.93
CA LEU A 60 10.89 -12.10 9.57
C LEU A 60 11.08 -13.51 10.15
N LYS A 61 11.90 -14.35 9.51
CA LYS A 61 12.22 -15.68 10.02
C LYS A 61 13.08 -15.63 11.28
N GLU A 62 14.00 -14.67 11.34
CA GLU A 62 14.87 -14.45 12.51
C GLU A 62 14.07 -13.91 13.70
N MET A 63 13.13 -13.01 13.44
CA MET A 63 12.25 -12.42 14.45
C MET A 63 10.97 -13.21 14.69
N PHE A 64 10.78 -14.36 14.02
CA PHE A 64 9.52 -15.10 14.04
C PHE A 64 9.02 -15.35 15.47
N ALA A 65 9.89 -15.87 16.33
CA ALA A 65 9.53 -16.19 17.72
C ALA A 65 9.29 -14.94 18.61
N GLU A 66 9.75 -13.77 18.18
CA GLU A 66 9.48 -12.49 18.85
C GLU A 66 8.14 -11.90 18.38
N ILE A 67 7.79 -12.11 17.11
CA ILE A 67 6.56 -11.62 16.50
C ILE A 67 5.36 -12.52 16.88
N ASP A 68 5.54 -13.84 16.80
CA ASP A 68 4.59 -14.90 17.17
C ASP A 68 4.31 -14.86 18.67
N SER A 69 3.40 -13.96 19.06
CA SER A 69 3.10 -13.66 20.45
C SER A 69 2.18 -14.71 21.05
N ASN A 70 1.30 -15.27 20.21
CA ASN A 70 0.36 -16.31 20.62
C ASN A 70 0.99 -17.72 20.63
N LYS A 71 2.16 -17.90 19.99
CA LYS A 71 2.93 -19.13 19.89
C LYS A 71 2.18 -20.25 19.17
N ASP A 72 1.37 -19.90 18.19
CA ASP A 72 0.62 -20.86 17.38
C ASP A 72 1.45 -21.45 16.23
N GLY A 73 2.64 -20.90 15.97
CA GLY A 73 3.53 -21.38 14.91
C GLY A 73 3.29 -20.72 13.55
N SER A 74 2.51 -19.64 13.51
CA SER A 74 2.26 -18.78 12.35
C SER A 74 2.30 -17.30 12.73
N LEU A 75 2.49 -16.41 11.76
CA LEU A 75 2.38 -14.97 11.94
C LEU A 75 1.08 -14.47 11.33
N SER A 76 0.20 -13.97 12.18
CA SER A 76 -1.00 -13.26 11.73
C SER A 76 -0.68 -11.84 11.26
N LEU A 77 -1.60 -11.25 10.49
CA LEU A 77 -1.50 -9.85 10.05
C LEU A 77 -1.25 -8.90 11.21
N GLU A 78 -1.98 -9.07 12.31
CA GLU A 78 -1.89 -8.22 13.49
C GLU A 78 -0.53 -8.34 14.21
N GLU A 79 0.10 -9.51 14.16
CA GLU A 79 1.42 -9.74 14.72
C GLU A 79 2.50 -9.14 13.83
N ILE A 80 2.41 -9.30 12.50
CA ILE A 80 3.32 -8.68 11.53
C ILE A 80 3.22 -7.15 11.60
N GLU A 81 2.04 -6.57 11.79
CA GLU A 81 1.89 -5.11 11.97
C GLU A 81 2.59 -4.59 13.24
N LYS A 82 2.61 -5.40 14.30
CA LYS A 82 3.28 -5.08 15.57
C LYS A 82 4.76 -5.44 15.56
N ALA A 83 5.23 -6.12 14.51
CA ALA A 83 6.61 -6.56 14.41
C ALA A 83 7.56 -5.34 14.46
N PRO A 84 8.66 -5.44 15.21
CA PRO A 84 9.68 -4.41 15.19
C PRO A 84 10.21 -4.29 13.76
N LYS A 85 10.16 -3.07 13.21
CA LYS A 85 10.76 -2.81 11.90
C LYS A 85 12.27 -3.03 12.07
N PRO A 86 12.92 -3.80 11.18
CA PRO A 86 14.36 -3.95 11.26
C PRO A 86 14.98 -2.56 11.21
N GLU A 87 15.76 -2.20 12.23
CA GLU A 87 16.51 -0.93 12.32
C GLU A 87 17.66 -0.95 11.29
N GLY A 88 17.33 -1.09 10.01
CA GLY A 88 18.23 -0.91 8.88
C GLY A 88 18.34 0.57 8.60
N GLY A 89 19.20 1.25 9.38
CA GLY A 89 19.49 2.67 9.26
C GLY A 89 19.78 3.07 7.81
N ARG A 90 18.99 4.01 7.30
CA ARG A 90 19.43 4.85 6.19
C ARG A 90 20.70 5.57 6.68
N PRO A 91 21.88 5.41 6.06
CA PRO A 91 22.88 6.46 6.20
C PRO A 91 22.20 7.73 5.64
N GLN A 92 21.88 8.67 6.52
CA GLN A 92 21.54 10.03 6.10
C GLN A 92 22.76 10.52 5.32
N ARG A 93 22.63 10.57 3.99
CA ARG A 93 23.69 11.00 3.10
C ARG A 93 23.49 12.46 2.74
#